data_AF-A0A6G0IIH3-F1
#
_entry.id   AF-A0A6G0IIH3-F1
#
_cell.length_a   1.000
_cell.length_b   1.000
_cell.length_c   1.000
_cell.angle_alpha   90.00
_cell.angle_beta   90.00
_cell.angle_gamma   90.00
#
_symmetry.space_group_name_H-M   'P 1'
#
loop_
_entity.id
_entity.type
_entity.pdbx_description
1 polymer ?
#
loop_
_entity_poly.entity_id
_entity_poly.type
_entity_poly.pdbx_seq_one_letter_code
_entity_poly.pdbx_strand_id
1 'polypeptide(L)'
;MAFCDMSKDHGATVIQRRRDGSVNFDQTWEKYENGFGDFQGEFWLGLKKIHSLATQGNSVLHIQFEDWKQGRRYIEYRFNLNGPESNYTIHLTHLSGDLADPMSNHTGMMFSTKDRDNDNHWDSNCAHIYTGGWWFNACGDGNLNGRYFQMRPKGRSERRRGIQWRLGQKFYSLKLSQISVHPEVSPSMTSSSSGSSEAGVFQVIQYQHPPVKILN
;
A
#
# COMPACT_ATOMS: atom_id res chain seq x y z
N MET A 1 -16.63 -4.85 0.46
CA MET A 1 -16.54 -3.81 -0.59
C MET A 1 -15.09 -3.34 -0.64
N ALA A 2 -14.53 -3.16 -1.84
CA ALA A 2 -13.19 -2.61 -2.06
C ALA A 2 -13.34 -1.31 -2.85
N PHE A 3 -12.54 -0.29 -2.54
CA PHE A 3 -12.53 0.96 -3.31
C PHE A 3 -11.50 0.83 -4.44
N CYS A 4 -11.99 0.80 -5.68
CA CYS A 4 -11.17 0.80 -6.88
C CYS A 4 -11.34 2.16 -7.56
N ASP A 5 -10.27 2.98 -7.59
CA ASP A 5 -10.23 4.13 -8.50
C ASP A 5 -9.82 3.64 -9.88
N MET A 6 -10.81 3.21 -10.66
CA MET A 6 -10.57 2.71 -12.02
C MET A 6 -10.27 3.81 -13.04
N SER A 7 -10.27 5.09 -12.63
CA SER A 7 -10.15 6.21 -13.57
C SER A 7 -8.73 6.78 -13.67
N LYS A 8 -7.85 6.49 -12.71
CA LYS A 8 -6.52 7.12 -12.63
C LYS A 8 -5.33 6.18 -12.45
N ASP A 9 -5.51 4.99 -11.86
CA ASP A 9 -4.36 4.19 -11.36
C ASP A 9 -4.30 2.74 -11.86
N HIS A 10 -4.71 2.45 -13.11
CA HIS A 10 -4.42 1.15 -13.76
C HIS A 10 -4.78 -0.12 -12.95
N GLY A 11 -5.85 -0.09 -12.13
CA GLY A 11 -6.27 -1.23 -11.31
C GLY A 11 -5.65 -1.28 -9.90
N ALA A 12 -5.09 -0.17 -9.39
CA ALA A 12 -4.65 -0.09 -8.01
C ALA A 12 -5.79 -0.25 -7.00
N THR A 13 -5.53 -1.06 -5.96
CA THR A 13 -6.42 -1.24 -4.81
C THR A 13 -5.85 -0.47 -3.62
N VAL A 14 -6.60 0.50 -3.10
CA VAL A 14 -6.20 1.23 -1.89
C VAL A 14 -6.35 0.32 -0.68
N ILE A 15 -5.26 0.12 0.05
CA ILE A 15 -5.22 -0.74 1.23
C ILE A 15 -5.24 0.05 2.54
N GLN A 16 -4.83 1.32 2.49
CA GLN A 16 -4.81 2.23 3.64
C GLN A 16 -5.00 3.68 3.19
N ARG A 17 -5.77 4.46 3.95
CA ARG A 17 -5.89 5.91 3.74
C ARG A 17 -5.97 6.66 5.07
N ARG A 18 -5.17 7.72 5.22
CA ARG A 18 -5.19 8.72 6.31
C ARG A 18 -5.36 10.11 5.72
N ARG A 19 -6.20 10.96 6.32
CA ARG A 19 -6.47 12.33 5.85
C ARG A 19 -6.94 13.31 6.93
N ASP A 20 -7.64 12.84 7.96
CA ASP A 20 -8.38 13.71 8.90
C ASP A 20 -8.36 13.24 10.36
N GLY A 21 -7.91 12.02 10.63
CA GLY A 21 -7.90 11.42 11.97
C GLY A 21 -9.27 10.97 12.47
N SER A 22 -10.26 10.82 11.58
CA SER A 22 -11.61 10.34 11.93
C SER A 22 -11.64 8.90 12.41
N VAL A 23 -10.62 8.09 12.09
CA VAL A 23 -10.54 6.68 12.50
C VAL A 23 -9.37 6.46 13.44
N ASN A 24 -9.63 5.74 14.54
CA ASN A 24 -8.58 5.28 15.43
C ASN A 24 -7.84 4.09 14.80
N PHE A 25 -6.54 4.23 14.55
CA PHE A 25 -5.67 3.17 14.05
C PHE A 25 -4.97 2.40 15.17
N ASP A 26 -5.04 2.83 16.43
CA ASP A 26 -4.51 2.07 17.57
C ASP A 26 -5.44 0.91 17.95
N GLN A 27 -5.51 -0.07 17.04
CA GLN A 27 -6.46 -1.18 17.04
C GLN A 27 -5.78 -2.51 17.41
N THR A 28 -6.61 -3.51 17.72
CA THR A 28 -6.18 -4.88 18.05
C THR A 28 -5.72 -5.66 16.82
N TRP A 29 -5.03 -6.78 17.02
CA TRP A 29 -4.65 -7.72 15.97
C TRP A 29 -5.85 -8.12 15.11
N GLU A 30 -6.95 -8.53 15.76
CA GLU A 30 -8.17 -8.98 15.08
C GLU A 30 -8.72 -7.90 14.13
N LYS A 31 -8.73 -6.63 14.57
CA LYS A 31 -9.18 -5.51 13.74
C LYS A 31 -8.23 -5.28 12.57
N TYR A 32 -6.92 -5.33 12.78
CA TYR A 32 -5.94 -5.21 11.71
C TYR A 32 -6.02 -6.36 10.70
N GLU A 33 -6.36 -7.55 11.16
CA GLU A 33 -6.51 -8.72 10.31
C GLU A 33 -7.75 -8.62 9.42
N ASN A 34 -8.88 -8.19 9.97
CA ASN A 34 -10.16 -8.15 9.28
C ASN A 34 -10.41 -6.85 8.49
N GLY A 35 -9.79 -5.75 8.92
CA GLY A 35 -9.98 -4.39 8.41
C GLY A 35 -10.92 -3.55 9.27
N PHE A 36 -10.79 -2.23 9.17
CA PHE A 36 -11.58 -1.25 9.92
C PHE A 36 -11.63 0.11 9.21
N GLY A 37 -12.55 0.98 9.64
CA GLY A 37 -12.76 2.32 9.09
C GLY A 37 -13.83 2.38 8.01
N ASP A 38 -13.79 3.44 7.21
CA ASP A 38 -14.75 3.73 6.14
C ASP A 38 -14.00 3.92 4.80
N PHE A 39 -14.40 3.20 3.75
CA PHE A 39 -13.79 3.31 2.42
C PHE A 39 -13.97 4.69 1.78
N GLN A 40 -14.98 5.47 2.19
CA GLN A 40 -15.16 6.87 1.80
C GLN A 40 -14.32 7.84 2.65
N GLY A 41 -13.75 7.35 3.76
CA GLY A 41 -12.96 8.08 4.73
C GLY A 41 -11.56 7.49 4.92
N GLU A 42 -11.14 7.41 6.19
CA GLU A 42 -9.94 6.69 6.58
C GLU A 42 -10.24 5.21 6.83
N PHE A 43 -9.35 4.34 6.38
CA PHE A 43 -9.53 2.90 6.59
C PHE A 43 -8.22 2.11 6.50
N TRP A 44 -8.31 0.88 6.99
CA TRP A 44 -7.35 -0.20 6.77
C TRP A 44 -8.10 -1.40 6.18
N LEU A 45 -7.64 -1.91 5.04
CA LEU A 45 -8.37 -2.93 4.29
C LEU A 45 -8.46 -4.28 5.02
N GLY A 46 -7.43 -4.61 5.81
CA GLY A 46 -7.30 -5.87 6.54
C GLY A 46 -6.19 -6.76 5.99
N LEU A 47 -5.33 -7.29 6.86
CA LEU A 47 -4.16 -8.09 6.48
C LEU A 47 -4.53 -9.31 5.63
N LYS A 48 -5.65 -10.00 5.92
CA LYS A 48 -6.13 -11.14 5.11
C LYS A 48 -6.33 -10.76 3.65
N LYS A 49 -6.96 -9.61 3.40
CA LYS A 49 -7.24 -9.11 2.05
C LYS A 49 -5.96 -8.62 1.38
N ILE A 50 -5.09 -7.93 2.12
CA ILE A 50 -3.81 -7.42 1.60
C ILE A 50 -2.90 -8.59 1.20
N HIS A 51 -2.83 -9.64 2.02
CA HIS A 51 -2.09 -10.87 1.70
C HIS A 51 -2.62 -11.51 0.41
N SER A 52 -3.94 -11.66 0.29
CA SER A 52 -4.56 -12.17 -0.94
C SER A 52 -4.24 -11.34 -2.19
N LEU A 53 -4.14 -10.01 -2.06
CA LEU A 53 -3.68 -9.14 -3.16
C LEU A 53 -2.20 -9.39 -3.49
N ALA A 54 -1.33 -9.47 -2.50
CA ALA A 54 0.12 -9.64 -2.69
C ALA A 54 0.50 -11.01 -3.30
N THR A 55 -0.28 -12.05 -3.01
CA THR A 55 -0.03 -13.43 -3.52
C THR A 55 -0.32 -13.62 -5.01
N GLN A 56 -0.94 -12.64 -5.68
CA GLN A 56 -1.26 -12.73 -7.11
C GLN A 56 -0.02 -12.59 -8.02
N GLY A 57 1.16 -12.37 -7.42
CA GLY A 57 2.44 -12.26 -8.12
C GLY A 57 2.68 -10.85 -8.65
N ASN A 58 3.96 -10.45 -8.70
CA ASN A 58 4.43 -9.16 -9.22
C ASN A 58 3.61 -7.96 -8.72
N SER A 59 3.40 -7.84 -7.41
CA SER A 59 2.69 -6.70 -6.83
C SER A 59 3.65 -5.54 -6.54
N VAL A 60 3.17 -4.33 -6.80
CA VAL A 60 3.82 -3.07 -6.42
C VAL A 60 3.02 -2.42 -5.30
N LEU A 61 3.72 -2.09 -4.21
CA LEU A 61 3.20 -1.25 -3.14
C LEU A 61 3.56 0.21 -3.45
N HIS A 62 2.55 1.02 -3.73
CA HIS A 62 2.68 2.44 -3.96
C HIS A 62 2.26 3.21 -2.70
N ILE A 63 3.16 4.01 -2.15
CA ILE A 63 2.91 4.88 -1.00
C ILE A 63 2.96 6.32 -1.47
N GLN A 64 1.87 7.06 -1.27
CA GLN A 64 1.76 8.47 -1.65
C GLN A 64 1.50 9.36 -0.44
N PHE A 65 2.19 10.49 -0.40
CA PHE A 65 1.99 11.58 0.56
C PHE A 65 1.49 12.83 -0.13
N GLU A 66 0.59 13.56 0.53
CA GLU A 66 0.31 14.96 0.21
C GLU A 66 0.85 15.84 1.34
N ASP A 67 1.84 16.67 1.01
CA ASP A 67 2.32 17.75 1.88
C ASP A 67 1.58 19.04 1.50
N TRP A 68 1.21 19.83 2.51
CA TRP A 68 0.62 21.16 2.37
C TRP A 68 1.45 22.13 1.52
N LYS A 69 2.78 21.92 1.40
CA LYS A 69 3.70 22.83 0.70
C LYS A 69 4.37 22.24 -0.56
N GLN A 70 4.56 20.92 -0.62
CA GLN A 70 5.41 20.28 -1.63
C GLN A 70 4.62 19.43 -2.63
N GLY A 71 3.28 19.45 -2.57
CA GLY A 71 2.44 18.67 -3.45
C GLY A 71 2.47 17.18 -3.12
N ARG A 72 2.21 16.34 -4.13
CA ARG A 72 2.16 14.88 -3.99
C ARG A 72 3.53 14.27 -4.25
N ARG A 73 3.97 13.41 -3.34
CA ARG A 73 5.24 12.68 -3.39
C ARG A 73 4.98 11.20 -3.19
N TYR A 74 5.83 10.32 -3.72
CA TYR A 74 5.58 8.89 -3.67
C TYR A 74 6.86 8.04 -3.55
N ILE A 75 6.66 6.78 -3.20
CA ILE A 75 7.66 5.72 -3.26
C ILE A 75 6.99 4.39 -3.61
N GLU A 76 7.71 3.58 -4.38
CA GLU A 76 7.25 2.29 -4.85
C GLU A 76 8.21 1.17 -4.47
N TYR A 77 7.61 0.03 -4.13
CA TYR A 77 8.32 -1.19 -3.80
C TYR A 77 7.72 -2.36 -4.54
N ARG A 78 8.56 -3.29 -4.99
CA ARG A 78 8.14 -4.66 -5.22
C ARG A 78 7.72 -5.24 -3.87
N PHE A 79 6.53 -5.80 -3.82
CA PHE A 79 5.83 -6.12 -2.58
C PHE A 79 5.37 -7.56 -2.54
N ASN A 80 5.70 -8.22 -1.43
CA ASN A 80 5.10 -9.49 -1.04
C ASN A 80 4.73 -9.41 0.45
N LEU A 81 3.65 -10.11 0.83
CA LEU A 81 3.21 -10.24 2.20
C LEU A 81 2.95 -11.71 2.47
N ASN A 82 3.64 -12.28 3.46
CA ASN A 82 3.37 -13.66 3.90
C ASN A 82 2.00 -13.78 4.58
N GLY A 83 1.56 -15.02 4.82
CA GLY A 83 0.26 -15.29 5.41
C GLY A 83 0.25 -15.23 6.94
N PRO A 84 -0.89 -15.60 7.56
CA PRO A 84 -1.07 -15.65 9.01
C PRO A 84 -0.03 -16.52 9.73
N GLU A 85 0.45 -17.59 9.09
CA GLU A 85 1.46 -18.52 9.61
C GLU A 85 2.81 -17.87 9.88
N SER A 86 3.12 -16.78 9.17
CA SER A 86 4.32 -15.98 9.36
C SER A 86 4.02 -14.61 9.98
N ASN A 87 2.88 -14.46 10.68
CA ASN A 87 2.47 -13.18 11.27
C ASN A 87 2.45 -12.02 10.25
N TYR A 88 2.09 -12.32 9.00
CA TYR A 88 2.08 -11.35 7.90
C TYR A 88 3.43 -10.63 7.67
N THR A 89 4.55 -11.37 7.67
CA THR A 89 5.87 -10.80 7.34
C THR A 89 5.86 -10.04 6.01
N ILE A 90 6.35 -8.81 6.01
CA ILE A 90 6.44 -7.97 4.81
C ILE A 90 7.78 -8.15 4.09
N HIS A 91 7.76 -8.17 2.75
CA HIS A 91 8.96 -8.14 1.93
C HIS A 91 8.87 -7.01 0.92
N LEU A 92 9.86 -6.11 0.98
CA LEU A 92 9.95 -4.93 0.13
C LEU A 92 11.29 -4.90 -0.60
N THR A 93 11.25 -4.54 -1.87
CA THR A 93 12.43 -4.14 -2.65
C THR A 93 12.12 -2.81 -3.31
N HIS A 94 12.93 -1.78 -3.00
CA HIS A 94 12.74 -0.44 -3.56
C HIS A 94 12.78 -0.47 -5.09
N LEU A 95 11.84 0.25 -5.73
CA LEU A 95 11.76 0.38 -7.18
C LEU A 95 12.04 1.81 -7.63
N SER A 96 11.25 2.76 -7.14
CA SER A 96 11.24 4.14 -7.61
C SER A 96 10.64 5.08 -6.56
N GLY A 97 10.75 6.38 -6.76
CA GLY A 97 10.09 7.38 -5.90
C GLY A 97 10.97 8.59 -5.60
N ASP A 98 10.32 9.67 -5.17
CA ASP A 98 10.98 10.90 -4.74
C ASP A 98 11.00 11.08 -3.22
N LEU A 99 10.35 10.18 -2.48
CA LEU A 99 10.47 10.04 -1.05
C LEU A 99 11.71 9.23 -0.68
N ALA A 100 12.30 9.56 0.46
CA ALA A 100 13.33 8.75 1.08
C ALA A 100 12.74 7.40 1.54
N ASP A 101 13.54 6.33 1.56
CA ASP A 101 13.12 4.95 1.87
C ASP A 101 13.40 4.48 3.33
N PRO A 102 12.55 4.81 4.31
CA PRO A 102 12.68 4.27 5.67
C PRO A 102 12.22 2.83 5.78
N MET A 103 11.50 2.29 4.78
CA MET A 103 10.89 0.96 4.84
C MET A 103 11.88 -0.17 4.53
N SER A 104 13.03 0.15 3.95
CA SER A 104 14.16 -0.78 3.79
C SER A 104 14.49 -1.53 5.10
N ASN A 105 14.47 -0.85 6.26
CA ASN A 105 14.73 -1.45 7.57
C ASN A 105 13.56 -2.26 8.16
N HIS A 106 12.40 -2.26 7.49
CA HIS A 106 11.19 -2.98 7.88
C HIS A 106 10.96 -4.25 7.03
N THR A 107 11.74 -4.45 5.96
CA THR A 107 11.64 -5.69 5.16
C THR A 107 12.03 -6.90 6.02
N GLY A 108 11.29 -7.99 5.88
CA GLY A 108 11.42 -9.20 6.69
C GLY A 108 10.79 -9.13 8.10
N MET A 109 10.20 -8.00 8.49
CA MET A 109 9.59 -7.86 9.81
C MET A 109 8.17 -8.42 9.86
N MET A 110 7.81 -9.01 11.00
CA MET A 110 6.44 -9.45 11.30
C MET A 110 5.55 -8.26 11.64
N PHE A 111 4.24 -8.39 11.43
CA PHE A 111 3.30 -7.36 11.84
C PHE A 111 3.10 -7.41 13.36
N SER A 112 3.06 -6.27 14.02
CA SER A 112 2.82 -6.16 15.48
C SER A 112 1.69 -5.18 15.76
N THR A 113 0.94 -5.45 16.83
CA THR A 113 -0.13 -4.59 17.38
C THR A 113 0.04 -4.46 18.89
N LYS A 114 -0.76 -3.58 19.51
CA LYS A 114 -0.73 -3.36 20.96
C LYS A 114 -1.03 -4.60 21.81
N ASP A 115 -1.68 -5.60 21.23
CA ASP A 115 -2.09 -6.86 21.85
C ASP A 115 -1.35 -8.08 21.29
N ARG A 116 -0.43 -7.89 20.33
CA ARG A 116 0.43 -8.95 19.77
C ARG A 116 1.79 -8.39 19.38
N ASP A 117 2.77 -8.66 20.22
CA ASP A 117 4.16 -8.23 20.03
C ASP A 117 4.93 -9.27 19.20
N ASN A 118 5.28 -8.91 17.98
CA ASN A 118 6.15 -9.69 17.09
C ASN A 118 7.34 -8.84 16.60
N ASP A 119 7.64 -7.72 17.27
CA ASP A 119 8.75 -6.86 16.87
C ASP A 119 10.08 -7.37 17.47
N ASN A 120 11.20 -6.79 17.03
CA ASN A 120 12.54 -7.26 17.43
C ASN A 120 13.07 -6.54 18.68
N HIS A 121 12.27 -5.71 19.33
CA HIS A 121 12.70 -4.97 20.50
C HIS A 121 12.61 -5.87 21.75
N TRP A 122 13.73 -6.04 22.43
CA TRP A 122 13.91 -7.09 23.44
C TRP A 122 13.13 -6.89 24.76
N ASP A 123 12.78 -5.65 25.12
CA ASP A 123 12.12 -5.29 26.39
C ASP A 123 10.91 -4.36 26.22
N SER A 124 10.45 -4.09 24.99
CA SER A 124 9.36 -3.12 24.79
C SER A 124 8.57 -3.42 23.54
N ASN A 125 7.25 -3.28 23.60
CA ASN A 125 6.40 -3.38 22.41
C ASN A 125 6.35 -2.02 21.69
N CYS A 126 6.84 -1.98 20.45
CA CYS A 126 6.87 -0.78 19.62
C CYS A 126 5.48 -0.21 19.33
N ALA A 127 4.46 -1.06 19.22
CA ALA A 127 3.07 -0.62 19.02
C ALA A 127 2.53 0.15 20.24
N HIS A 128 3.00 -0.10 21.46
CA HIS A 128 2.63 0.72 22.63
C HIS A 128 3.25 2.12 22.60
N ILE A 129 4.46 2.24 22.06
CA ILE A 129 5.24 3.50 22.01
C ILE A 129 4.80 4.37 20.83
N TYR A 130 4.66 3.77 19.64
CA TYR A 130 4.39 4.46 18.38
C TYR A 130 2.91 4.45 17.97
N THR A 131 2.07 3.65 18.64
CA THR A 131 0.65 3.40 18.33
C THR A 131 0.40 2.86 16.93
N GLY A 132 -0.72 2.15 16.80
CA GLY A 132 -1.09 1.52 15.54
C GLY A 132 -0.30 0.25 15.27
N GLY A 133 -0.87 -0.59 14.42
CA GLY A 133 -0.25 -1.81 13.94
C GLY A 133 0.69 -1.55 12.77
N TRP A 134 1.88 -2.13 12.82
CA TRP A 134 2.88 -1.97 11.77
C TRP A 134 3.88 -3.13 11.76
N TRP A 135 4.68 -3.21 10.70
CA TRP A 135 5.84 -4.09 10.61
C TRP A 135 7.02 -3.47 11.35
N PHE A 136 6.94 -3.35 12.67
CA PHE A 136 8.00 -2.73 13.48
C PHE A 136 9.26 -3.61 13.51
N ASN A 137 10.43 -2.97 13.52
CA ASN A 137 11.71 -3.64 13.81
C ASN A 137 12.06 -3.40 15.29
N ALA A 138 13.06 -2.57 15.61
CA ALA A 138 13.34 -2.15 16.98
C ALA A 138 13.56 -0.62 17.10
N CYS A 139 12.57 0.25 16.87
CA CYS A 139 11.24 0.01 16.29
C CYS A 139 11.18 0.33 14.79
N GLY A 140 12.22 0.97 14.26
CA GLY A 140 12.30 1.45 12.88
C GLY A 140 11.87 2.91 12.67
N ASP A 141 11.86 3.31 11.40
CA ASP A 141 11.76 4.70 10.97
C ASP A 141 10.48 5.06 10.18
N GLY A 142 9.71 4.04 9.77
CA GLY A 142 8.39 4.19 9.16
C GLY A 142 7.26 3.70 10.08
N ASN A 143 6.16 4.46 10.14
CA ASN A 143 4.88 4.01 10.68
C ASN A 143 3.76 4.92 10.16
N LEU A 144 3.01 4.47 9.14
CA LEU A 144 1.88 5.24 8.58
C LEU A 144 0.56 5.02 9.32
N ASN A 145 0.56 4.15 10.32
CA ASN A 145 -0.59 3.79 11.13
C ASN A 145 -0.61 4.44 12.51
N GLY A 146 0.38 5.27 12.84
CA GLY A 146 0.37 6.08 14.04
C GLY A 146 -0.81 7.05 14.10
N ARG A 147 -0.98 7.70 15.25
CA ARG A 147 -2.03 8.70 15.47
C ARG A 147 -1.92 9.86 14.48
N TYR A 148 -3.05 10.28 13.93
CA TYR A 148 -3.11 11.47 13.08
C TYR A 148 -3.16 12.72 13.97
N PHE A 149 -2.32 13.72 13.64
CA PHE A 149 -2.29 14.98 14.36
C PHE A 149 -2.45 16.14 13.37
N GLN A 150 -3.52 16.93 13.53
CA GLN A 150 -3.71 18.16 12.73
C GLN A 150 -2.62 19.20 13.02
N MET A 151 -2.13 19.25 14.26
CA MET A 151 -1.04 20.13 14.68
C MET A 151 0.06 19.31 15.35
N ARG A 152 1.32 19.69 15.13
CA ARG A 152 2.47 19.01 15.74
C ARG A 152 2.39 19.06 17.28
N PRO A 153 2.38 17.91 17.98
CA PRO A 153 2.36 17.89 19.44
C PRO A 153 3.62 18.51 20.05
N LYS A 154 3.49 19.18 21.20
CA LYS A 154 4.63 19.78 21.91
C LYS A 154 5.57 18.73 22.53
N GLY A 155 5.05 17.64 23.09
CA GLY A 155 5.84 16.61 23.78
C GLY A 155 6.50 15.59 22.86
N ARG A 156 7.75 15.20 23.14
CA ARG A 156 8.49 14.17 22.36
C ARG A 156 7.77 12.82 22.37
N SER A 157 7.20 12.43 23.52
CA SER A 157 6.42 11.18 23.65
C SER A 157 5.21 11.19 22.72
N GLU A 158 4.41 12.25 22.76
CA GLU A 158 3.24 12.39 21.88
C GLU A 158 3.61 12.41 20.40
N ARG A 159 4.74 13.05 20.04
CA ARG A 159 5.21 13.02 18.64
C ARG A 159 5.58 11.62 18.17
N ARG A 160 6.07 10.73 19.05
CA ARG A 160 6.40 9.34 18.68
C ARG A 160 5.13 8.54 18.35
N ARG A 161 4.02 8.84 19.02
CA ARG A 161 2.72 8.22 18.74
C ARG A 161 2.11 8.65 17.39
N GLY A 162 2.71 9.59 16.66
CA GLY A 162 2.17 10.09 15.40
C GLY A 162 2.57 9.25 14.19
N ILE A 163 1.97 9.53 13.04
CA ILE A 163 2.46 9.03 11.74
C ILE A 163 3.94 9.42 11.55
N GLN A 164 4.80 8.44 11.26
CA GLN A 164 6.24 8.61 11.06
C GLN A 164 6.65 8.19 9.64
N TRP A 165 7.50 9.02 9.04
CA TRP A 165 8.28 8.68 7.85
C TRP A 165 9.63 9.38 7.94
N ARG A 166 10.59 8.76 8.64
CA ARG A 166 11.83 9.42 9.04
C ARG A 166 13.00 8.94 8.19
N LEU A 167 13.67 9.88 7.53
CA LEU A 167 15.05 9.70 7.08
C LEU A 167 15.79 11.01 7.35
N GLY A 168 16.73 10.97 8.29
CA GLY A 168 17.38 12.16 8.84
C GLY A 168 16.46 12.98 9.78
N GLN A 169 16.58 14.30 9.77
CA GLN A 169 15.90 15.19 10.72
C GLN A 169 14.50 15.68 10.29
N LYS A 170 14.00 15.26 9.12
CA LYS A 170 12.73 15.76 8.57
C LYS A 170 11.54 14.99 9.15
N PHE A 171 10.60 15.74 9.70
CA PHE A 171 9.28 15.23 10.09
C PHE A 171 8.26 15.70 9.07
N TYR A 172 7.47 14.78 8.53
CA TYR A 172 6.39 15.13 7.63
C TYR A 172 5.11 15.41 8.43
N SER A 173 4.51 16.58 8.20
CA SER A 173 3.14 16.87 8.61
C SER A 173 2.24 16.52 7.44
N LEU A 174 1.90 15.23 7.32
CA LEU A 174 1.14 14.72 6.19
C LEU A 174 -0.30 15.20 6.27
N LYS A 175 -0.79 15.82 5.20
CA LYS A 175 -2.22 16.08 5.00
C LYS A 175 -2.95 14.81 4.64
N LEU A 176 -2.29 13.97 3.83
CA LEU A 176 -2.82 12.70 3.37
C LEU A 176 -1.67 11.69 3.27
N SER A 177 -1.95 10.46 3.65
CA SER A 177 -1.14 9.30 3.28
C SER A 177 -2.06 8.23 2.71
N GLN A 178 -1.66 7.65 1.58
CA GLN A 178 -2.37 6.54 0.97
C GLN A 178 -1.38 5.43 0.63
N ILE A 179 -1.77 4.19 0.91
CA ILE A 179 -1.05 3.01 0.47
C ILE A 179 -1.97 2.24 -0.47
N SER A 180 -1.46 1.90 -1.65
CA SER A 180 -2.16 1.11 -2.66
C SER A 180 -1.29 -0.02 -3.19
N VAL A 181 -1.94 -1.09 -3.63
CA VAL A 181 -1.29 -2.23 -4.27
C VAL A 181 -1.82 -2.34 -5.70
N HIS A 182 -0.91 -2.47 -6.67
CA HIS A 182 -1.26 -2.71 -8.06
C HIS A 182 -0.32 -3.76 -8.66
N PRO A 183 -0.71 -4.44 -9.75
CA PRO A 183 0.22 -5.30 -10.48
C PRO A 183 1.34 -4.47 -11.11
N GLU A 184 2.54 -5.05 -11.16
CA GLU A 184 3.65 -4.52 -11.95
C GLU A 184 3.33 -4.72 -13.43
N VAL A 185 3.26 -3.63 -14.18
CA VAL A 185 3.02 -3.69 -15.62
C VAL A 185 4.31 -4.17 -16.28
N SER A 186 4.33 -5.40 -16.76
CA SER A 186 5.43 -5.89 -17.59
C SER A 186 5.49 -5.08 -18.90
N PRO A 187 6.69 -4.65 -19.37
CA PRO A 187 6.84 -3.83 -20.58
C PRO A 187 6.35 -4.50 -21.89
N SER A 188 5.86 -5.74 -21.85
CA SER A 188 5.27 -6.45 -22.99
C SER A 188 3.86 -5.99 -23.38
N MET A 189 3.20 -5.11 -22.61
CA MET A 189 1.85 -4.60 -22.93
C MET A 189 1.84 -3.22 -23.61
N THR A 190 2.98 -2.60 -23.88
CA THR A 190 3.04 -1.46 -24.81
C THR A 190 3.19 -1.98 -26.23
N SER A 191 2.10 -2.44 -26.85
CA SER A 191 2.04 -2.53 -28.30
C SER A 191 2.00 -1.11 -28.86
N SER A 192 3.10 -0.71 -29.50
CA SER A 192 3.25 0.51 -30.26
C SER A 192 2.13 0.67 -31.30
N SER A 193 1.28 1.68 -31.15
CA SER A 193 0.50 2.24 -32.25
C SER A 193 1.07 3.60 -32.64
N SER A 194 2.26 3.60 -33.25
CA SER A 194 2.70 4.69 -34.11
C SER A 194 1.98 4.52 -35.45
N GLY A 195 0.86 5.22 -35.64
CA GLY A 195 0.19 5.31 -36.93
C GLY A 195 0.96 6.21 -37.87
N SER A 196 1.81 5.63 -38.72
CA SER A 196 2.26 6.24 -39.97
C SER A 196 1.27 5.86 -41.07
N SER A 197 0.67 6.88 -41.68
CA SER A 197 -0.23 6.77 -42.82
C SER A 197 0.52 6.29 -44.07
N GLU A 198 0.25 5.07 -44.53
CA GLU A 198 0.47 4.68 -45.93
C GLU A 198 -0.69 3.81 -46.39
N ALA A 199 -1.29 4.23 -47.51
CA ALA A 199 -2.43 3.57 -48.13
C ALA A 199 -1.97 2.27 -48.81
N GLY A 200 -2.52 1.14 -48.36
CA GLY A 200 -2.27 -0.18 -48.93
C GLY A 200 -3.56 -1.00 -49.02
N VAL A 201 -4.12 -1.07 -50.22
CA VAL A 201 -5.09 -2.01 -50.81
C VAL A 201 -5.67 -3.09 -49.86
N PHE A 202 -6.97 -3.00 -49.56
CA PHE A 202 -7.74 -4.07 -48.91
C PHE A 202 -8.03 -5.20 -49.89
N GLN A 203 -7.54 -6.41 -49.59
CA GLN A 203 -7.98 -7.64 -50.23
C GLN A 203 -9.08 -8.28 -49.37
N VAL A 204 -10.26 -8.47 -49.96
CA VAL A 204 -11.44 -9.04 -49.30
C VAL A 204 -11.23 -10.55 -49.14
N ILE A 205 -11.09 -11.03 -47.91
CA ILE A 205 -11.13 -12.47 -47.59
C ILE A 205 -12.57 -12.84 -47.25
N GLN A 206 -13.19 -13.62 -48.12
CA GLN A 206 -14.50 -14.25 -47.90
C GLN A 206 -14.38 -15.30 -46.79
N TYR A 207 -15.08 -15.12 -45.68
CA TYR A 207 -15.27 -16.15 -44.65
C TYR A 207 -16.39 -17.11 -45.07
N GLN A 208 -16.06 -18.37 -45.36
CA GLN A 208 -17.03 -19.45 -45.44
C GLN A 208 -17.34 -19.98 -44.04
N HIS A 209 -18.61 -19.94 -43.65
CA HIS A 209 -19.11 -20.57 -42.42
C HIS A 209 -19.26 -22.09 -42.61
N PRO A 210 -18.82 -22.94 -41.67
CA PRO A 210 -19.15 -24.36 -41.68
C PRO A 210 -20.61 -24.60 -41.20
N PRO A 211 -21.31 -25.63 -41.72
CA PRO A 211 -22.72 -25.87 -41.43
C PRO A 211 -22.95 -26.45 -40.03
N VAL A 212 -24.00 -25.94 -39.38
CA VAL A 212 -24.53 -26.38 -38.09
C VAL A 212 -25.24 -27.73 -38.25
N LYS A 213 -24.87 -28.74 -37.45
CA LYS A 213 -25.63 -29.99 -37.33
C LYS A 213 -26.65 -29.85 -36.19
N ILE A 214 -27.93 -30.01 -36.54
CA ILE A 214 -29.04 -30.15 -35.59
C ILE A 214 -29.22 -31.65 -35.34
N LEU A 215 -29.15 -32.09 -34.09
CA LEU A 215 -29.51 -33.44 -33.67
C LEU A 215 -30.97 -33.42 -33.17
N ASN A 216 -31.79 -34.29 -33.74
CA ASN A 216 -33.12 -34.66 -33.24
C ASN A 216 -32.99 -35.66 -32.09
#